data_AF-A0A1F3IYN6-F1
#
_entry.id   AF-A0A1F3IYN6-F1
#
_cell.length_a   1.000
_cell.length_b   1.000
_cell.length_c   1.000
_cell.angle_alpha   90.00
_cell.angle_beta   90.00
_cell.angle_gamma   90.00
#
_symmetry.space_group_name_H-M   'P 1'
#
loop_
_entity.id
_entity.type
_entity.pdbx_description
1 polymer ?
#
loop_
_entity_poly.entity_id
_entity_poly.type
_entity_poly.pdbx_seq_one_letter_code
_entity_poly.pdbx_strand_id
1 'polypeptide(L)'
;MIMKKINIICFIIVATVIWSCDIIRVPAYVKREFNEYHGAFNNGYDTIINTQGYYRYISDDRIPYYTFIMFFPDGTFLGLFSSKNNLENDFFEHLLYDDERNIKSFLKHYYWGCYFIHKDTIEAISINHVISLNQYYDGIAMDVFVIDNEQNLILIAEKSKNRKQDRFVSVSKNNISYPAKLTFIPLSKLPPSDCWIKNRRWFWKNTDAWKQYKRTY
;
A
#
# COMPACT_ATOMS: atom_id res chain seq x y z
N MET A 1 -13.28 29.94 45.31
CA MET A 1 -13.28 30.39 43.88
C MET A 1 -12.19 29.72 43.03
N ILE A 2 -11.07 29.29 43.62
CA ILE A 2 -9.93 28.67 42.91
C ILE A 2 -10.25 27.24 42.40
N MET A 3 -10.97 26.41 43.16
CA MET A 3 -11.38 25.06 42.74
C MET A 3 -12.23 25.01 41.47
N LYS A 4 -13.09 26.01 41.22
CA LYS A 4 -13.89 26.08 39.99
C LYS A 4 -13.02 26.32 38.74
N LYS A 5 -11.91 27.05 38.87
CA LYS A 5 -10.98 27.32 37.76
C LYS A 5 -10.15 26.09 37.39
N ILE A 6 -9.75 25.30 38.39
CA ILE A 6 -8.99 24.05 38.17
C ILE A 6 -9.81 23.03 37.38
N ASN A 7 -11.10 22.86 37.73
CA ASN A 7 -11.99 21.93 37.02
C ASN A 7 -12.23 22.33 35.55
N ILE A 8 -12.31 23.63 35.26
CA ILE A 8 -12.48 24.13 33.89
C ILE A 8 -11.20 23.89 33.06
N ILE A 9 -10.02 24.10 33.65
CA ILE A 9 -8.73 23.86 32.98
C ILE A 9 -8.55 22.37 32.66
N CYS A 10 -8.85 21.47 33.59
CA CYS A 10 -8.81 20.02 33.34
C CYS A 10 -9.79 19.60 32.24
N PHE A 11 -11.00 20.18 32.20
CA PHE A 11 -11.98 19.88 31.15
C PHE A 11 -11.53 20.37 29.76
N ILE A 12 -10.90 21.54 29.68
CA ILE A 12 -10.34 22.07 28.42
C ILE A 12 -9.17 21.20 27.95
N ILE A 13 -8.26 20.78 28.84
CA ILE A 13 -7.13 19.89 28.48
C ILE A 13 -7.64 18.52 28.01
N VAL A 14 -8.66 17.95 28.67
CA VAL A 14 -9.25 16.68 28.25
C VAL A 14 -9.97 16.84 26.91
N ALA A 15 -10.73 17.93 26.70
CA ALA A 15 -11.39 18.20 25.43
C ALA A 15 -10.39 18.41 24.27
N THR A 16 -9.29 19.13 24.50
CA THR A 16 -8.25 19.33 23.48
C THR A 16 -7.43 18.07 23.21
N VAL A 17 -7.19 17.21 24.21
CA VAL A 17 -6.52 15.91 24.04
C VAL A 17 -7.42 14.88 23.33
N ILE A 18 -8.74 14.93 23.55
CA ILE A 18 -9.69 14.06 22.82
C ILE A 18 -9.89 14.56 21.38
N TRP A 19 -9.83 15.87 21.14
CA TRP A 19 -9.93 16.46 19.80
C TRP A 19 -8.62 16.43 19.01
N SER A 20 -7.47 16.27 19.67
CA SER A 20 -6.16 16.11 19.00
C SER A 20 -5.86 14.67 18.58
N CYS A 21 -6.75 13.72 18.87
CA CYS A 21 -6.80 12.47 18.12
C CYS A 21 -7.46 12.73 16.76
N ASP A 22 -6.76 13.48 15.90
CA ASP A 22 -6.91 13.35 14.45
C ASP A 22 -6.51 11.92 14.11
N ILE A 23 -7.44 10.99 14.31
CA ILE A 23 -7.47 9.71 13.61
C ILE A 23 -7.47 10.15 12.16
N ILE A 24 -6.32 10.16 11.52
CA ILE A 24 -6.18 10.63 10.16
C ILE A 24 -7.03 9.68 9.31
N ARG A 25 -8.26 10.13 9.00
CA ARG A 25 -9.30 9.32 8.36
C ARG A 25 -9.01 9.32 6.88
N VAL A 26 -8.95 8.12 6.29
CA VAL A 26 -8.93 7.97 4.83
C VAL A 26 -10.10 8.79 4.25
N PRO A 27 -9.84 9.75 3.34
CA PRO A 27 -10.88 10.62 2.80
C PRO A 27 -12.03 9.85 2.13
N ALA A 28 -13.24 10.40 2.16
CA ALA A 28 -14.43 9.74 1.60
C ALA A 28 -14.29 9.45 0.10
N TYR A 29 -13.66 10.37 -0.66
CA TYR A 29 -13.43 10.16 -2.09
C TYR A 29 -12.50 8.97 -2.33
N VAL A 30 -11.41 8.82 -1.57
CA VAL A 30 -10.50 7.65 -1.68
C VAL A 30 -11.26 6.35 -1.48
N LYS A 31 -12.12 6.28 -0.45
CA LYS A 31 -12.94 5.08 -0.19
C LYS A 31 -13.88 4.76 -1.35
N ARG A 32 -14.47 5.78 -1.97
CA ARG A 32 -15.37 5.63 -3.12
C ARG A 32 -14.62 5.10 -4.35
N GLU A 33 -13.48 5.69 -4.69
CA GLU A 33 -12.68 5.20 -5.82
C GLU A 33 -12.24 3.77 -5.56
N PHE A 34 -11.71 3.48 -4.36
CA PHE A 34 -11.32 2.12 -3.99
C PHE A 34 -12.49 1.14 -4.16
N ASN A 35 -13.70 1.53 -3.70
CA ASN A 35 -14.98 0.81 -3.84
C ASN A 35 -15.33 0.40 -5.29
N GLU A 36 -15.04 1.27 -6.26
CA GLU A 36 -15.28 0.97 -7.69
C GLU A 36 -14.37 -0.14 -8.20
N TYR A 37 -13.18 -0.26 -7.63
CA TYR A 37 -12.22 -1.30 -7.99
C TYR A 37 -12.36 -2.58 -7.15
N HIS A 38 -13.43 -2.83 -6.37
CA HIS A 38 -13.57 -4.10 -5.60
C HIS A 38 -13.95 -5.32 -6.46
N GLY A 39 -13.12 -5.61 -7.46
CA GLY A 39 -13.17 -6.79 -8.32
C GLY A 39 -12.49 -8.01 -7.71
N ALA A 40 -13.08 -8.55 -6.63
CA ALA A 40 -12.80 -9.87 -6.05
C ALA A 40 -11.43 -10.10 -5.38
N PHE A 41 -11.50 -10.25 -4.05
CA PHE A 41 -10.48 -10.93 -3.27
C PHE A 41 -10.48 -12.40 -3.66
N ASN A 42 -9.32 -12.90 -4.10
CA ASN A 42 -9.04 -14.29 -4.40
C ASN A 42 -9.76 -14.86 -5.66
N ASN A 43 -9.15 -14.62 -6.83
CA ASN A 43 -9.61 -15.13 -8.14
C ASN A 43 -8.67 -16.21 -8.74
N GLY A 44 -7.75 -16.79 -7.95
CA GLY A 44 -6.74 -17.73 -8.48
C GLY A 44 -5.63 -17.06 -9.28
N TYR A 45 -5.28 -15.82 -8.93
CA TYR A 45 -4.25 -15.02 -9.61
C TYR A 45 -2.82 -15.58 -9.46
N ASP A 46 -2.59 -16.44 -8.47
CA ASP A 46 -1.37 -17.22 -8.28
C ASP A 46 -1.04 -18.15 -9.45
N THR A 47 -2.00 -18.39 -10.35
CA THR A 47 -1.79 -19.14 -11.60
C THR A 47 -1.31 -18.30 -12.78
N ILE A 48 -1.31 -16.96 -12.67
CA ILE A 48 -0.99 -16.05 -13.77
C ILE A 48 0.35 -15.33 -13.53
N ILE A 49 0.63 -14.99 -12.27
CA ILE A 49 1.85 -14.33 -11.84
C ILE A 49 2.43 -15.01 -10.61
N ASN A 50 3.75 -14.90 -10.43
CA ASN A 50 4.38 -15.39 -9.22
C ASN A 50 4.06 -14.48 -8.04
N THR A 51 3.47 -15.07 -7.00
CA THR A 51 3.15 -14.37 -5.75
C THR A 51 4.07 -14.77 -4.59
N GLN A 52 4.95 -15.75 -4.78
CA GLN A 52 5.91 -16.26 -3.78
C GLN A 52 7.23 -15.46 -3.78
N GLY A 53 7.14 -14.14 -3.77
CA GLY A 53 8.31 -13.26 -3.86
C GLY A 53 7.90 -11.82 -4.15
N TYR A 54 8.77 -11.08 -4.82
CA TYR A 54 8.51 -9.70 -5.21
C TYR A 54 9.08 -9.40 -6.60
N TYR A 55 8.47 -8.44 -7.27
CA TYR A 55 8.93 -7.87 -8.54
C TYR A 55 9.77 -6.62 -8.27
N ARG A 56 10.91 -6.52 -8.93
CA ARG A 56 11.87 -5.43 -8.74
C ARG A 56 12.17 -4.72 -10.05
N TYR A 57 12.05 -3.39 -10.03
CA TYR A 57 12.61 -2.48 -11.03
C TYR A 57 13.85 -1.80 -10.46
N ILE A 58 14.86 -1.61 -11.32
CA ILE A 58 16.07 -0.85 -11.02
C ILE A 58 16.12 0.30 -12.02
N SER A 59 16.14 1.55 -11.55
CA SER A 59 16.31 2.69 -12.46
C SER A 59 17.77 2.80 -12.93
N ASP A 60 17.95 3.20 -14.19
CA ASP A 60 19.27 3.41 -14.82
C ASP A 60 19.92 4.76 -14.45
N ASP A 61 19.29 5.54 -13.57
CA ASP A 61 19.73 6.89 -13.21
C ASP A 61 20.95 6.92 -12.27
N ARG A 62 21.62 8.09 -12.18
CA ARG A 62 22.80 8.33 -11.32
C ARG A 62 22.59 7.98 -9.85
N ILE A 63 21.35 8.01 -9.37
CA ILE A 63 20.94 7.47 -8.07
C ILE A 63 19.91 6.38 -8.37
N PRO A 64 20.33 5.11 -8.48
CA PRO A 64 19.39 4.02 -8.75
C PRO A 64 18.38 3.92 -7.60
N TYR A 65 17.11 3.98 -7.97
CA TYR A 65 15.99 3.68 -7.09
C TYR A 65 15.50 2.28 -7.38
N TYR A 66 15.13 1.58 -6.33
CA TYR A 66 14.45 0.31 -6.40
C TYR A 66 12.98 0.52 -6.10
N THR A 67 12.16 0.04 -7.03
CA THR A 67 10.74 -0.17 -6.79
C THR A 67 10.54 -1.65 -6.56
N PHE A 68 10.01 -2.01 -5.40
CA PHE A 68 9.64 -3.37 -5.05
C PHE A 68 8.13 -3.47 -4.98
N ILE A 69 7.61 -4.53 -5.58
CA ILE A 69 6.20 -4.79 -5.68
C ILE A 69 5.96 -6.23 -5.27
N MET A 70 5.14 -6.43 -4.24
CA MET A 70 4.74 -7.75 -3.79
C MET A 70 3.24 -7.92 -3.97
N PHE A 71 2.86 -8.91 -4.77
CA PHE A 71 1.48 -9.32 -4.98
C PHE A 71 1.18 -10.53 -4.11
N PHE A 72 0.18 -10.42 -3.24
CA PHE A 72 -0.24 -11.51 -2.37
C PHE A 72 -1.36 -12.33 -3.01
N PRO A 73 -1.44 -13.65 -2.75
CA PRO A 73 -2.52 -14.50 -3.29
C PRO A 73 -3.93 -14.03 -2.94
N ASP A 74 -4.08 -13.34 -1.81
CA ASP A 74 -5.37 -12.79 -1.37
C ASP A 74 -5.83 -11.54 -2.13
N GLY A 75 -5.08 -11.10 -3.15
CA GLY A 75 -5.40 -9.92 -3.97
C GLY A 75 -4.92 -8.60 -3.37
N THR A 76 -4.14 -8.64 -2.29
CA THR A 76 -3.48 -7.43 -1.76
C THR A 76 -2.11 -7.19 -2.34
N PHE A 77 -1.72 -5.92 -2.33
CA PHE A 77 -0.49 -5.43 -2.94
C PHE A 77 0.29 -4.59 -1.92
N LEU A 78 1.60 -4.76 -1.92
CA LEU A 78 2.56 -3.94 -1.19
C LEU A 78 3.53 -3.31 -2.19
N GLY A 79 3.62 -1.98 -2.15
CA GLY A 79 4.58 -1.20 -2.92
C GLY A 79 5.62 -0.53 -2.02
N LEU A 80 6.88 -0.59 -2.42
CA LEU A 80 8.00 0.03 -1.72
C LEU A 80 8.92 0.74 -2.71
N PHE A 81 9.29 1.98 -2.38
CA PHE A 81 10.29 2.76 -3.12
C PHE A 81 11.45 3.05 -2.19
N SER A 82 12.68 2.77 -2.62
CA SER A 82 13.88 3.05 -1.84
C SER A 82 15.08 3.35 -2.73
N SER A 83 16.05 4.11 -2.24
CA SER A 83 17.31 4.33 -2.94
C SER A 83 18.28 3.15 -2.72
N LYS A 84 19.16 2.90 -3.68
CA LYS A 84 20.12 1.78 -3.64
C LYS A 84 21.02 1.74 -2.41
N ASN A 85 21.31 2.91 -1.83
CA ASN A 85 22.16 2.98 -0.63
C ASN A 85 21.49 2.40 0.62
N ASN A 86 20.17 2.14 0.58
CA ASN A 86 19.40 1.73 1.74
C ASN A 86 18.96 0.27 1.71
N LEU A 87 19.13 -0.47 0.60
CA LEU A 87 18.68 -1.86 0.51
C LEU A 87 19.67 -2.72 -0.27
N GLU A 88 20.14 -3.78 0.37
CA GLU A 88 20.90 -4.85 -0.26
C GLU A 88 19.97 -5.71 -1.15
N ASN A 89 20.56 -6.47 -2.09
CA ASN A 89 19.80 -7.31 -3.02
C ASN A 89 18.85 -8.31 -2.33
N ASP A 90 19.18 -8.69 -1.09
CA ASP A 90 18.46 -9.70 -0.30
C ASP A 90 17.67 -9.07 0.85
N PHE A 91 17.34 -7.77 0.76
CA PHE A 91 16.69 -7.03 1.84
C PHE A 91 15.47 -7.73 2.44
N PHE A 92 14.53 -8.18 1.58
CA PHE A 92 13.34 -8.88 2.06
C PHE A 92 13.67 -10.24 2.66
N GLU A 93 14.66 -10.95 2.13
CA GLU A 93 15.09 -12.23 2.68
C GLU A 93 15.68 -12.03 4.09
N HIS A 94 16.49 -10.99 4.30
CA HIS A 94 16.99 -10.63 5.63
C HIS A 94 15.89 -10.17 6.58
N LEU A 95 14.93 -9.37 6.10
CA LEU A 95 13.80 -8.92 6.91
C LEU A 95 12.99 -10.11 7.45
N LEU A 96 12.90 -11.21 6.70
CA LEU A 96 12.14 -12.41 7.09
C LEU A 96 12.79 -13.23 8.22
N TYR A 97 14.07 -12.99 8.54
CA TYR A 97 14.73 -13.59 9.70
C TYR A 97 14.55 -12.80 11.00
N ASP A 98 13.90 -11.64 10.96
CA ASP A 98 13.60 -10.81 12.12
C ASP A 98 12.31 -11.28 12.85
N ASP A 99 12.08 -10.79 14.08
CA ASP A 99 10.84 -11.04 14.84
C ASP A 99 9.62 -10.55 14.04
N GLU A 100 8.55 -11.35 14.02
CA GLU A 100 7.33 -11.04 13.27
C GLU A 100 6.76 -9.64 13.61
N ARG A 101 6.91 -9.18 14.85
CA ARG A 101 6.49 -7.84 15.28
C ARG A 101 7.31 -6.74 14.61
N ASN A 102 8.61 -6.97 14.41
CA ASN A 102 9.49 -6.03 13.71
C ASN A 102 9.10 -5.94 12.23
N ILE A 103 8.84 -7.09 11.59
CA ILE A 103 8.35 -7.16 10.21
C ILE A 103 7.03 -6.39 10.08
N LYS A 104 6.05 -6.66 10.94
CA LYS A 104 4.75 -5.95 10.92
C LYS A 104 4.89 -4.46 11.19
N SER A 105 5.79 -4.06 12.08
CA SER A 105 6.07 -2.65 12.36
C SER A 105 6.65 -1.96 11.13
N PHE A 106 7.66 -2.58 10.50
CA PHE A 106 8.29 -2.10 9.29
C PHE A 106 7.27 -1.94 8.15
N LEU A 107 6.48 -2.98 7.90
CA LEU A 107 5.50 -3.02 6.82
C LEU A 107 4.38 -1.98 6.92
N LYS A 108 4.08 -1.46 8.12
CA LYS A 108 3.04 -0.41 8.32
C LYS A 108 3.37 0.91 7.63
N HIS A 109 4.63 1.16 7.29
CA HIS A 109 5.07 2.43 6.73
C HIS A 109 5.04 2.49 5.20
N TYR A 110 4.62 1.42 4.54
CA TYR A 110 4.65 1.30 3.08
C TYR A 110 3.27 1.42 2.44
N TYR A 111 3.27 1.53 1.11
CA TYR A 111 2.05 1.65 0.31
C TYR A 111 1.35 0.29 0.28
N TRP A 112 0.08 0.30 0.66
CA TRP A 112 -0.76 -0.89 0.63
C TRP A 112 -1.95 -0.68 -0.26
N GLY A 113 -2.38 -1.77 -0.88
CA GLY A 113 -3.42 -1.73 -1.89
C GLY A 113 -4.05 -3.07 -2.18
N CYS A 114 -4.80 -3.10 -3.26
CA CYS A 114 -5.28 -4.30 -3.92
C CYS A 114 -4.83 -4.29 -5.37
N TYR A 115 -4.90 -5.43 -6.03
CA TYR A 115 -4.64 -5.53 -7.45
C TYR A 115 -5.64 -6.45 -8.15
N PHE A 116 -5.82 -6.21 -9.44
CA PHE A 116 -6.73 -6.94 -10.31
C PHE A 116 -5.98 -7.37 -11.55
N ILE A 117 -6.24 -8.61 -11.98
CA ILE A 117 -5.71 -9.11 -13.25
C ILE A 117 -6.84 -9.12 -14.27
N HIS A 118 -6.62 -8.43 -15.39
CA HIS A 118 -7.52 -8.38 -16.53
C HIS A 118 -6.77 -8.88 -17.76
N LYS A 119 -6.93 -10.17 -18.07
CA LYS A 119 -6.18 -10.86 -19.13
C LYS A 119 -4.67 -10.77 -18.88
N ASP A 120 -3.96 -9.94 -19.65
CA ASP A 120 -2.53 -9.71 -19.63
C ASP A 120 -2.14 -8.44 -18.87
N THR A 121 -3.09 -7.76 -18.22
CA THR A 121 -2.80 -6.55 -17.46
C THR A 121 -3.07 -6.70 -15.97
N ILE A 122 -2.29 -6.01 -15.16
CA ILE A 122 -2.50 -5.85 -13.73
C ILE A 122 -2.77 -4.39 -13.44
N GLU A 123 -3.88 -4.10 -12.77
CA GLU A 123 -4.16 -2.78 -12.20
C GLU A 123 -3.98 -2.88 -10.68
N ALA A 124 -2.94 -2.24 -10.14
CA ALA A 124 -2.63 -2.21 -8.72
C ALA A 124 -2.97 -0.84 -8.15
N ILE A 125 -3.85 -0.80 -7.14
CA ILE A 125 -4.37 0.45 -6.57
C ILE A 125 -3.95 0.53 -5.13
N SER A 126 -3.27 1.62 -4.78
CA SER A 126 -2.67 1.80 -3.48
C SER A 126 -3.04 3.12 -2.83
N ILE A 127 -2.97 3.12 -1.51
CA ILE A 127 -3.11 4.30 -0.68
C ILE A 127 -1.93 4.38 0.29
N ASN A 128 -1.41 5.59 0.50
CA ASN A 128 -0.35 5.78 1.48
C ASN A 128 -0.92 5.65 2.90
N HIS A 129 -0.12 5.12 3.84
CA HIS A 129 -0.52 5.09 5.24
C HIS A 129 -0.69 6.52 5.74
N VAL A 130 -1.84 6.77 6.35
CA VAL A 130 -2.31 8.12 6.70
C VAL A 130 -1.44 8.82 7.76
N ILE A 131 -0.46 8.13 8.37
CA ILE A 131 0.55 8.70 9.29
C ILE A 131 1.68 9.43 8.53
N SER A 132 1.77 9.30 7.21
CA SER A 132 2.68 10.15 6.43
C SER A 132 2.20 11.60 6.55
N LEU A 133 2.92 12.41 7.34
CA LEU A 133 2.72 13.87 7.49
C LEU A 133 2.84 14.63 6.14
N ASN A 134 3.17 13.92 5.07
CA ASN A 134 3.31 14.45 3.74
C ASN A 134 1.94 14.55 3.05
N GLN A 135 1.34 15.73 3.12
CA GLN A 135 0.08 16.10 2.45
C GLN A 135 0.13 15.98 0.91
N TYR A 136 1.32 15.83 0.29
CA TYR A 136 1.45 15.59 -1.15
C TYR A 136 1.01 14.18 -1.56
N TYR A 137 0.86 13.26 -0.60
CA TYR A 137 0.32 11.92 -0.82
C TYR A 137 -1.13 11.78 -0.31
N ASP A 138 -1.88 12.89 -0.31
CA ASP A 138 -3.31 12.92 0.00
C ASP A 138 -4.15 12.36 -1.16
N GLY A 139 -3.87 11.12 -1.59
CA GLY A 139 -4.41 10.56 -2.82
C GLY A 139 -4.49 9.03 -2.88
N ILE A 140 -5.06 8.56 -3.99
CA ILE A 140 -5.03 7.18 -4.45
C ILE A 140 -4.07 7.10 -5.64
N ALA A 141 -3.23 6.07 -5.66
CA ALA A 141 -2.31 5.78 -6.76
C ALA A 141 -2.75 4.49 -7.46
N MET A 142 -2.48 4.42 -8.76
CA MET A 142 -2.75 3.27 -9.59
C MET A 142 -1.56 3.01 -10.49
N ASP A 143 -1.03 1.81 -10.40
CA ASP A 143 0.04 1.33 -11.26
C ASP A 143 -0.56 0.29 -12.21
N VAL A 144 -0.28 0.43 -13.50
CA VAL A 144 -0.76 -0.47 -14.56
C VAL A 144 0.42 -1.22 -15.15
N PHE A 145 0.36 -2.54 -15.07
CA PHE A 145 1.38 -3.45 -15.59
C PHE A 145 0.82 -4.28 -16.75
N VAL A 146 1.68 -4.61 -17.70
CA VAL A 146 1.48 -5.70 -18.64
C VAL A 146 2.29 -6.91 -18.15
N ILE A 147 1.68 -8.09 -18.21
CA ILE A 147 2.30 -9.37 -17.91
C ILE A 147 3.06 -9.81 -19.17
N ASP A 148 4.38 -9.70 -19.14
CA ASP A 148 5.25 -10.21 -20.21
C ASP A 148 5.36 -11.74 -20.09
N ASN A 149 5.58 -12.23 -18.87
CA ASN A 149 5.50 -13.64 -18.48
C ASN A 149 5.44 -13.75 -16.95
N GLU A 150 5.36 -14.96 -16.41
CA GLU A 150 5.28 -15.20 -14.96
C GLU A 150 6.41 -14.54 -14.16
N GLN A 151 7.59 -14.34 -14.77
CA GLN A 151 8.78 -13.77 -14.13
C GLN A 151 8.94 -12.28 -14.39
N ASN A 152 8.19 -11.70 -15.32
CA ASN A 152 8.44 -10.34 -15.80
C ASN A 152 7.14 -9.55 -15.97
N LEU A 153 7.14 -8.34 -15.42
CA LEU A 153 6.09 -7.35 -15.62
C LEU A 153 6.67 -6.12 -16.30
N ILE A 154 5.82 -5.41 -17.01
CA ILE A 154 6.16 -4.14 -17.64
C ILE A 154 5.22 -3.08 -17.07
N LEU A 155 5.75 -2.18 -16.25
CA LEU A 155 5.02 -1.01 -15.79
C LEU A 155 4.83 -0.05 -16.98
N ILE A 156 3.58 0.17 -17.37
CA ILE A 156 3.21 0.97 -18.55
C ILE A 156 2.55 2.31 -18.18
N ALA A 157 2.02 2.43 -16.96
CA ALA A 157 1.47 3.69 -16.47
C ALA A 157 1.45 3.75 -14.94
N GLU A 158 1.81 4.91 -14.39
CA GLU A 158 1.41 5.32 -13.05
C GLU A 158 0.39 6.44 -13.16
N LYS A 159 -0.68 6.36 -12.37
CA LYS A 159 -1.72 7.38 -12.28
C LYS A 159 -1.95 7.72 -10.81
N SER A 160 -2.30 8.96 -10.54
CA SER A 160 -2.72 9.37 -9.20
C SER A 160 -3.96 10.24 -9.25
N LYS A 161 -4.73 10.22 -8.17
CA LYS A 161 -5.87 11.10 -7.97
C LYS A 161 -5.84 11.62 -6.54
N ASN A 162 -5.73 12.94 -6.39
CA ASN A 162 -5.89 13.62 -5.11
C ASN A 162 -7.27 14.26 -4.98
N ARG A 163 -7.55 14.88 -3.83
CA ARG A 163 -8.85 15.51 -3.54
C ARG A 163 -9.28 16.63 -4.50
N LYS A 164 -8.33 17.25 -5.21
CA LYS A 164 -8.58 18.37 -6.15
C LYS A 164 -8.79 17.90 -7.59
N GLN A 165 -8.64 16.60 -7.85
CA GLN A 165 -8.72 16.02 -9.19
C GLN A 165 -9.99 15.20 -9.33
N ASP A 166 -10.73 15.44 -10.41
CA ASP A 166 -11.96 14.69 -10.71
C ASP A 166 -11.67 13.31 -11.32
N ARG A 167 -10.46 13.13 -11.89
CA ARG A 167 -10.01 11.90 -12.54
C ARG A 167 -8.56 11.58 -12.21
N PHE A 168 -8.18 10.33 -12.40
CA PHE A 168 -6.78 9.91 -12.39
C PHE A 168 -5.98 10.69 -13.44
N VAL A 169 -4.81 11.19 -13.04
CA VAL A 169 -3.87 11.90 -13.90
C VAL A 169 -2.58 11.11 -13.93
N SER A 170 -1.98 10.95 -15.11
CA SER A 170 -0.68 10.30 -15.27
C SER A 170 0.38 10.98 -14.40
N VAL A 171 1.14 10.19 -13.65
CA VAL A 171 2.25 10.71 -12.86
C VAL A 171 3.44 10.87 -13.79
N SER A 172 3.75 12.12 -14.13
CA SER A 172 5.04 12.47 -14.73
C SER A 172 6.10 12.36 -13.63
N LYS A 173 6.78 11.21 -13.52
CA LYS A 173 8.00 11.12 -12.70
C LYS A 173 9.19 11.32 -13.61
N ASN A 174 10.03 12.30 -13.28
CA ASN A 174 11.33 12.51 -13.92
C ASN A 174 12.33 11.34 -13.67
N ASN A 175 11.94 10.31 -12.91
CA ASN A 175 12.84 9.27 -12.37
C ASN A 175 12.45 7.83 -12.78
N ILE A 176 11.38 7.64 -13.56
CA ILE A 176 11.00 6.34 -14.12
C ILE A 176 10.77 6.55 -15.61
N SER A 177 11.64 5.96 -16.43
CA SER A 177 11.43 5.88 -17.87
C SER A 177 10.42 4.78 -18.15
N TYR A 178 9.27 5.16 -18.68
CA TYR A 178 8.27 4.20 -19.14
C TYR A 178 8.58 3.76 -20.57
N PRO A 179 8.35 2.48 -20.91
CA PRO A 179 7.96 1.38 -20.03
C PRO A 179 9.11 0.89 -19.13
N ALA A 180 8.81 0.48 -17.90
CA ALA A 180 9.81 -0.03 -16.96
C ALA A 180 9.64 -1.53 -16.72
N LYS A 181 10.70 -2.32 -16.92
CA LYS A 181 10.67 -3.78 -16.70
C LYS A 181 10.93 -4.14 -15.24
N LEU A 182 10.05 -4.96 -14.67
CA LEU A 182 10.21 -5.54 -13.35
C LEU A 182 10.49 -7.04 -13.47
N THR A 183 11.50 -7.51 -12.74
CA THR A 183 11.87 -8.94 -12.70
C THR A 183 11.47 -9.53 -11.35
N PHE A 184 10.92 -10.74 -11.36
CA PHE A 184 10.56 -11.47 -10.16
C PHE A 184 11.80 -11.98 -9.41
N ILE A 185 11.74 -11.89 -8.09
CA ILE A 185 12.74 -12.41 -7.15
C ILE A 185 11.98 -13.28 -6.15
N PRO A 186 12.25 -14.60 -6.11
CA PRO A 186 11.58 -15.51 -5.20
C PRO A 186 12.00 -15.24 -3.75
N LEU A 187 11.10 -15.54 -2.81
CA LEU A 187 11.39 -15.55 -1.37
C LEU A 187 11.11 -16.93 -0.79
N SER A 188 11.93 -17.33 0.18
CA SER A 188 11.76 -18.61 0.88
C SER A 188 10.44 -18.66 1.66
N LYS A 189 9.98 -17.50 2.14
CA LYS A 189 8.71 -17.30 2.86
C LYS A 189 8.16 -15.92 2.52
N LEU A 190 6.84 -15.77 2.50
CA LEU A 190 6.23 -14.44 2.38
C LEU A 190 6.11 -13.77 3.75
N PRO A 191 6.32 -12.44 3.83
CA PRO A 191 5.87 -11.70 4.99
C PRO A 191 4.33 -11.80 5.09
N PRO A 192 3.76 -11.60 6.28
CA PRO A 192 2.31 -11.64 6.42
C PRO A 192 1.67 -10.49 5.63
N SER A 193 0.57 -10.80 4.95
CA SER A 193 -0.20 -9.81 4.18
C SER A 193 -1.16 -8.98 5.06
N ASP A 194 -1.05 -9.05 6.39
CA ASP A 194 -1.96 -8.44 7.36
C ASP A 194 -1.74 -6.92 7.49
N CYS A 195 -2.13 -6.20 6.45
CA CYS A 195 -1.94 -4.77 6.36
C CYS A 195 -3.02 -3.94 7.07
N TRP A 196 -2.69 -2.68 7.34
CA TRP A 196 -3.57 -1.75 8.06
C TRP A 196 -4.91 -1.50 7.34
N ILE A 197 -4.95 -1.58 6.01
CA ILE A 197 -6.18 -1.39 5.22
C ILE A 197 -7.17 -2.53 5.45
N LYS A 198 -6.70 -3.77 5.66
CA LYS A 198 -7.55 -4.92 6.02
C LYS A 198 -8.26 -4.75 7.36
N ASN A 199 -7.74 -3.90 8.25
CA ASN A 199 -8.45 -3.56 9.49
C ASN A 199 -9.64 -2.60 9.28
N ARG A 200 -9.82 -2.04 8.07
CA ARG A 200 -10.86 -1.06 7.80
C ARG A 200 -12.06 -1.71 7.11
N ARG A 201 -13.25 -1.61 7.72
CA ARG A 201 -14.50 -2.17 7.17
C ARG A 201 -14.73 -1.79 5.70
N TRP A 202 -14.48 -0.55 5.32
CA TRP A 202 -14.74 -0.04 3.97
C TRP A 202 -13.85 -0.68 2.89
N PHE A 203 -12.73 -1.32 3.26
CA PHE A 203 -11.89 -2.08 2.33
C PHE A 203 -12.49 -3.45 1.96
N TRP A 204 -13.53 -3.90 2.65
CA TRP A 204 -14.12 -5.21 2.39
C TRP A 204 -15.47 -5.03 1.70
N LYS A 205 -15.71 -5.78 0.62
CA LYS A 205 -17.04 -5.83 0.01
C LYS A 205 -18.03 -6.52 0.94
N ASN A 206 -17.64 -7.70 1.43
CA ASN A 206 -18.46 -8.52 2.34
C ASN A 206 -18.19 -8.19 3.81
N THR A 207 -19.25 -7.80 4.54
CA THR A 207 -19.18 -7.49 5.97
C THR A 207 -18.72 -8.68 6.80
N ASP A 208 -19.19 -9.87 6.47
CA ASP A 208 -18.95 -11.06 7.29
C ASP A 208 -17.54 -11.60 7.07
N ALA A 209 -17.00 -11.48 5.84
CA ALA A 209 -15.58 -11.74 5.57
C ALA A 209 -14.67 -10.82 6.40
N TRP A 210 -15.03 -9.53 6.51
CA TRP A 210 -14.30 -8.60 7.38
C TRP A 210 -14.39 -8.96 8.86
N LYS A 211 -15.59 -9.30 9.35
CA LYS A 211 -15.79 -9.74 10.74
C LYS A 211 -14.99 -11.00 11.05
N GLN A 212 -14.95 -11.95 10.11
CA GLN A 212 -14.15 -13.16 10.23
C GLN A 212 -12.67 -12.82 10.31
N TYR A 213 -12.16 -11.99 9.39
CA TYR A 213 -10.77 -11.50 9.43
C TYR A 213 -10.44 -10.88 10.80
N LYS A 214 -11.30 -9.99 11.31
CA LYS A 214 -11.11 -9.33 12.61
C LYS A 214 -11.17 -10.25 13.83
N ARG A 215 -11.73 -11.46 13.70
CA ARG A 215 -11.74 -12.48 14.75
C ARG A 215 -10.47 -13.32 14.73
N THR A 216 -9.90 -13.53 13.55
CA THR A 216 -8.67 -14.31 13.35
C THR A 216 -7.41 -13.47 13.64
N TYR A 217 -7.46 -12.16 13.37
CA TYR A 217 -6.35 -11.21 13.49
C TYR A 217 -6.74 -9.92 14.24
#